data_AF-A0A7D5VGL6-F1
#
_entry.id   AF-A0A7D5VGL6-F1
#
_cell.length_a   1.000
_cell.length_b   1.000
_cell.length_c   1.000
_cell.angle_alpha   90.00
_cell.angle_beta   90.00
_cell.angle_gamma   90.00
#
_symmetry.space_group_name_H-M   'P 1'
#
loop_
_entity.id
_entity.type
_entity.pdbx_description
1 polymer ?
#
loop_
_entity_poly.entity_id
_entity_poly.type
_entity_poly.pdbx_seq_one_letter_code
_entity_poly.pdbx_strand_id
1 'polypeptide(L)'
;MRCTGQLPARSRLPARQAHLTAAGDRPGALLRTVAGWILRRPGTLAETEQLQLKAVRTYCSELDALTGHVRSFAAMLTERQGERLPDWLDAVRQNDLPSLHTLAAGIDRDRDALIAGLTLPWSSGVVKGHVNRIKMLKRQMFGRAGCALLRKRVLMSWSSTTGGTRWQLHQRMCKPSHPKCRRRRP
;
A
#
# COMPACT_ATOMS: atom_id res chain seq x y z
N MET A 1 -5.37 -19.89 -68.82
CA MET A 1 -6.27 -20.80 -68.07
C MET A 1 -6.18 -20.44 -66.59
N ARG A 2 -7.28 -19.91 -66.03
CA ARG A 2 -7.42 -19.54 -64.62
C ARG A 2 -7.80 -20.79 -63.82
N CYS A 3 -7.14 -21.05 -62.71
CA CYS A 3 -7.61 -21.98 -61.69
C CYS A 3 -7.53 -21.27 -60.34
N THR A 4 -8.73 -20.93 -59.86
CA THR A 4 -9.06 -20.32 -58.58
C THR A 4 -8.99 -21.36 -57.48
N GLY A 5 -8.05 -21.21 -56.54
CA GLY A 5 -7.99 -21.98 -55.30
C GLY A 5 -8.75 -21.27 -54.18
N GLN A 6 -9.95 -21.76 -53.89
CA GLN A 6 -10.87 -21.31 -52.84
C GLN A 6 -10.34 -21.72 -51.44
N LEU A 7 -10.18 -20.77 -50.52
CA LEU A 7 -9.95 -21.03 -49.09
C LEU A 7 -11.30 -21.12 -48.35
N PRO A 8 -11.51 -22.07 -47.41
CA PRO A 8 -12.76 -22.17 -46.68
C PRO A 8 -12.89 -21.10 -45.57
N ALA A 9 -14.13 -20.64 -45.42
CA ALA A 9 -14.54 -19.60 -44.48
C ALA A 9 -14.29 -20.02 -43.01
N ARG A 10 -13.55 -19.19 -42.28
CA ARG A 10 -13.48 -19.24 -40.81
C ARG A 10 -14.85 -18.85 -40.24
N SER A 11 -15.56 -19.83 -39.68
CA SER A 11 -16.75 -19.63 -38.88
C SER A 11 -16.43 -18.72 -37.69
N ARG A 12 -17.08 -17.55 -37.66
CA ARG A 12 -17.00 -16.61 -36.55
C ARG A 12 -17.88 -17.14 -35.42
N LEU A 13 -17.27 -17.59 -34.32
CA LEU A 13 -17.98 -17.78 -33.06
C LEU A 13 -18.47 -16.40 -32.57
N PRO A 14 -19.72 -16.27 -32.09
CA PRO A 14 -20.21 -15.00 -31.56
C PRO A 14 -19.57 -14.72 -30.20
N ALA A 15 -18.85 -13.60 -30.11
CA ALA A 15 -18.44 -13.02 -28.84
C ALA A 15 -19.69 -12.59 -28.09
N ARG A 16 -20.11 -13.40 -27.11
CA ARG A 16 -21.23 -13.10 -26.23
C ARG A 16 -20.77 -12.05 -25.21
N GLN A 17 -21.03 -10.78 -25.52
CA GLN A 17 -20.75 -9.64 -24.67
C GLN A 17 -21.50 -9.76 -23.34
N ALA A 18 -20.75 -9.92 -22.24
CA ALA A 18 -21.26 -9.69 -20.91
C ALA A 18 -21.46 -8.18 -20.73
N HIS A 19 -22.73 -7.77 -20.64
CA HIS A 19 -23.14 -6.41 -20.36
C HIS A 19 -22.69 -6.01 -18.95
N LEU A 20 -21.63 -5.21 -18.86
CA LEU A 20 -21.34 -4.34 -17.72
C LEU A 20 -21.17 -2.93 -18.27
N THR A 21 -22.29 -2.27 -18.57
CA THR A 21 -22.31 -0.87 -18.98
C THR A 21 -22.89 -0.02 -17.86
N ALA A 22 -22.00 0.70 -17.17
CA ALA A 22 -22.31 2.01 -16.62
C ALA A 22 -21.23 2.98 -17.10
N ALA A 23 -21.67 3.94 -17.92
CA ALA A 23 -21.01 5.19 -18.32
C ALA A 23 -19.47 5.22 -18.47
N GLY A 24 -18.99 5.11 -19.71
CA GLY A 24 -17.89 5.92 -20.23
C GLY A 24 -16.50 5.85 -19.56
N ASP A 25 -16.21 4.82 -18.79
CA ASP A 25 -14.92 4.76 -18.09
C ASP A 25 -13.86 4.12 -18.98
N ARG A 26 -12.75 4.85 -19.22
CA ARG A 26 -11.59 4.30 -19.93
C ARG A 26 -11.17 3.01 -19.20
N PRO A 27 -10.74 1.93 -19.88
CA PRO A 27 -10.43 0.65 -19.22
C PRO A 27 -9.42 0.79 -18.05
N GLY A 28 -8.52 1.78 -18.10
CA GLY A 28 -7.60 2.08 -16.99
C GLY A 28 -8.23 2.76 -15.77
N ALA A 29 -9.41 3.36 -15.88
CA ALA A 29 -10.17 3.91 -14.76
C ALA A 29 -10.84 2.80 -13.95
N LEU A 30 -11.44 1.82 -14.62
CA LEU A 30 -12.00 0.63 -13.95
C LEU A 30 -10.93 -0.14 -13.15
N LEU A 31 -9.74 -0.35 -13.72
CA LEU A 31 -8.63 -0.99 -13.00
C LEU A 31 -8.21 -0.22 -11.74
N ARG A 32 -8.11 1.11 -11.84
CA ARG A 32 -7.79 1.98 -10.69
C ARG A 32 -8.89 1.95 -9.63
N THR A 33 -10.15 1.89 -10.06
CA THR A 33 -11.31 1.81 -9.17
C THR A 33 -11.30 0.48 -8.40
N VAL A 34 -11.16 -0.65 -9.07
CA VAL A 34 -11.09 -1.97 -8.43
C VAL A 34 -9.88 -2.08 -7.50
N ALA A 35 -8.70 -1.65 -7.95
CA ALA A 35 -7.51 -1.61 -7.09
C ALA A 35 -7.72 -0.72 -5.86
N GLY A 36 -8.38 0.43 -6.04
CA GLY A 36 -8.76 1.33 -4.95
C GLY A 36 -9.69 0.67 -3.93
N TRP A 37 -10.68 -0.10 -4.39
CA TRP A 37 -11.57 -0.87 -3.51
C TRP A 37 -10.84 -1.98 -2.74
N ILE A 38 -9.90 -2.68 -3.38
CA ILE A 38 -9.10 -3.75 -2.75
C ILE A 38 -8.22 -3.18 -1.63
N LEU A 39 -7.61 -2.01 -1.85
CA LEU A 39 -6.67 -1.38 -0.91
C LEU A 39 -7.35 -0.62 0.24
N ARG A 40 -8.64 -0.31 0.12
CA ARG A 40 -9.41 0.35 1.19
C ARG A 40 -9.89 -0.65 2.24
N ARG A 41 -10.09 -0.17 3.47
CA ARG A 41 -10.65 -1.00 4.55
C ARG A 41 -12.09 -1.39 4.19
N PRO A 42 -12.47 -2.66 4.32
CA PRO A 42 -13.78 -3.15 3.88
C PRO A 42 -14.95 -2.39 4.52
N GLY A 43 -14.86 -2.05 5.81
CA GLY A 43 -15.89 -1.28 6.51
C GLY A 43 -16.02 0.19 6.10
N THR A 44 -15.18 0.69 5.19
CA THR A 44 -15.25 2.07 4.68
C THR A 44 -15.77 2.17 3.24
N LEU A 45 -16.00 1.03 2.57
CA LEU A 45 -16.60 1.01 1.24
C LEU A 45 -18.12 1.13 1.34
N ALA A 46 -18.73 1.85 0.39
CA ALA A 46 -20.18 1.87 0.26
C ALA A 46 -20.71 0.48 -0.11
N GLU A 47 -21.95 0.18 0.26
CA GLU A 47 -22.57 -1.14 0.02
C GLU A 47 -22.58 -1.51 -1.47
N THR A 48 -22.87 -0.55 -2.35
CA THR A 48 -22.79 -0.72 -3.81
C THR A 48 -21.39 -1.09 -4.30
N GLU A 49 -20.34 -0.46 -3.75
CA GLU A 49 -18.95 -0.78 -4.10
C GLU A 49 -18.56 -2.17 -3.60
N GLN A 50 -19.04 -2.56 -2.41
CA GLN A 50 -18.81 -3.90 -1.87
C GLN A 50 -19.47 -4.98 -2.74
N LEU A 51 -20.69 -4.74 -3.21
CA LEU A 51 -21.40 -5.64 -4.13
C LEU A 51 -20.68 -5.74 -5.49
N GLN A 52 -20.23 -4.61 -6.04
CA GLN A 52 -19.46 -4.58 -7.29
C GLN A 52 -18.13 -5.34 -7.15
N LEU A 53 -17.38 -5.09 -6.08
CA LEU A 53 -16.13 -5.81 -5.80
C LEU A 53 -16.39 -7.31 -5.61
N LYS A 54 -17.48 -7.69 -4.93
CA LYS A 54 -17.86 -9.10 -4.78
C LYS A 54 -18.15 -9.75 -6.13
N ALA A 55 -18.90 -9.08 -7.00
CA ALA A 55 -19.17 -9.58 -8.34
C ALA A 55 -17.87 -9.81 -9.13
N VAL A 56 -16.96 -8.83 -9.15
CA VAL A 56 -15.65 -8.96 -9.82
C VAL A 56 -14.84 -10.14 -9.29
N ARG A 57 -14.81 -10.34 -7.97
CA ARG A 57 -14.10 -11.48 -7.34
C ARG A 57 -14.71 -12.83 -7.69
N THR A 58 -16.04 -12.93 -7.85
CA THR A 58 -16.69 -14.16 -8.30
C THR A 58 -16.28 -14.54 -9.73
N TYR A 59 -16.04 -13.57 -10.60
CA TYR A 59 -15.65 -13.83 -11.99
C TYR A 59 -14.18 -14.23 -12.16
N CYS A 60 -13.31 -13.88 -11.21
CA CYS A 60 -11.87 -14.13 -11.30
C CYS A 60 -11.32 -14.59 -9.95
N SER A 61 -11.07 -15.90 -9.83
CA SER A 61 -10.52 -16.54 -8.64
C SER A 61 -9.13 -16.01 -8.27
N GLU A 62 -8.30 -15.65 -9.26
CA GLU A 62 -7.00 -15.02 -9.04
C GLU A 62 -7.14 -13.68 -8.32
N LEU A 63 -8.10 -12.85 -8.72
CA LEU A 63 -8.39 -11.57 -8.04
C LEU A 63 -8.97 -11.79 -6.64
N ASP A 64 -9.74 -12.85 -6.43
CA ASP A 64 -10.23 -13.23 -5.12
C ASP A 64 -9.08 -13.58 -4.16
N ALA A 65 -8.19 -14.47 -4.60
CA ALA A 65 -6.99 -14.85 -3.86
C ALA A 65 -6.07 -13.65 -3.57
N LEU A 66 -5.81 -12.81 -4.59
CA LEU A 66 -5.05 -11.57 -4.44
C LEU A 66 -5.68 -10.64 -3.39
N THR A 67 -7.00 -10.45 -3.45
CA THR A 67 -7.72 -9.60 -2.49
C THR A 67 -7.59 -10.16 -1.07
N GLY A 68 -7.64 -11.47 -0.91
CA GLY A 68 -7.38 -12.15 0.37
C GLY A 68 -5.99 -11.85 0.92
N HIS A 69 -4.95 -12.04 0.10
CA HIS A 69 -3.56 -11.79 0.49
C HIS A 69 -3.30 -10.33 0.85
N VAL A 70 -3.80 -9.39 0.06
CA VAL A 70 -3.67 -7.94 0.32
C VAL A 70 -4.36 -7.55 1.62
N ARG A 71 -5.58 -8.06 1.88
CA ARG A 71 -6.31 -7.76 3.11
C ARG A 71 -5.66 -8.38 4.34
N SER A 72 -5.17 -9.61 4.24
CA SER A 72 -4.43 -10.28 5.31
C SER A 72 -3.14 -9.52 5.66
N PHE A 73 -2.39 -9.09 4.65
CA PHE A 73 -1.19 -8.27 4.85
C PHE A 73 -1.51 -6.91 5.47
N ALA A 74 -2.59 -6.25 5.03
CA ALA A 74 -3.03 -4.98 5.61
C ALA A 74 -3.44 -5.11 7.09
N ALA A 75 -4.08 -6.22 7.47
CA ALA A 75 -4.39 -6.53 8.86
C ALA A 75 -3.10 -6.70 9.67
N MET A 76 -2.15 -7.51 9.17
CA MET A 76 -0.83 -7.71 9.79
C MET A 76 -0.06 -6.39 10.00
N LEU A 77 -0.09 -5.48 9.01
CA LEU A 77 0.50 -4.14 9.12
C LEU A 77 -0.18 -3.27 10.20
N THR A 78 -1.50 -3.35 10.28
CA THR A 78 -2.29 -2.54 11.22
C THR A 78 -2.14 -3.04 12.66
N GLU A 79 -2.12 -4.36 12.82
CA GLU A 79 -2.05 -5.06 14.11
C GLU A 79 -0.61 -5.33 14.57
N ARG A 80 0.39 -5.01 13.74
CA ARG A 80 1.82 -5.12 14.07
C ARG A 80 2.29 -6.54 14.38
N GLN A 81 1.77 -7.50 13.60
CA GLN A 81 1.99 -8.94 13.79
C GLN A 81 3.14 -9.46 12.92
N GLY A 82 4.37 -9.03 13.21
CA GLY A 82 5.54 -9.41 12.42
C GLY A 82 5.81 -10.92 12.38
N GLU A 83 5.43 -11.63 13.44
CA GLU A 83 5.56 -13.08 13.56
C GLU A 83 4.76 -13.86 12.51
N ARG A 84 3.69 -13.28 11.95
CA ARG A 84 2.83 -13.91 10.94
C ARG A 84 3.34 -13.74 9.50
N LEU A 85 4.41 -12.97 9.30
CA LEU A 85 4.97 -12.71 7.97
C LEU A 85 5.42 -13.98 7.23
N PRO A 86 6.07 -14.98 7.87
CA PRO A 86 6.48 -16.21 7.20
C PRO A 86 5.28 -17.02 6.69
N ASP A 87 4.26 -17.21 7.52
CA ASP A 87 3.04 -17.94 7.14
C ASP A 87 2.32 -17.26 5.97
N TRP A 88 2.32 -15.92 5.96
CA TRP A 88 1.76 -15.15 4.84
C TRP A 88 2.56 -15.33 3.55
N LEU A 89 3.89 -15.35 3.61
CA LEU A 89 4.73 -15.63 2.44
C LEU A 89 4.46 -17.01 1.86
N ASP A 90 4.30 -18.02 2.72
CA ASP A 90 4.00 -19.39 2.30
C ASP A 90 2.60 -19.49 1.69
N ALA A 91 1.60 -18.82 2.26
CA ALA A 91 0.27 -18.75 1.68
C ALA A 91 0.26 -18.07 0.29
N VAL A 92 1.07 -17.02 0.10
CA VAL A 92 1.24 -16.38 -1.21
C VAL A 92 1.88 -17.34 -2.22
N ARG A 93 2.89 -18.12 -1.83
CA ARG A 93 3.58 -19.09 -2.68
C ARG A 93 2.67 -20.24 -3.17
N GLN A 94 1.63 -20.57 -2.42
CA GLN A 94 0.66 -21.61 -2.79
C GLN A 94 -0.33 -21.18 -3.88
N ASN A 95 -0.47 -19.88 -4.15
CA ASN A 95 -1.38 -19.36 -5.18
C ASN A 95 -0.57 -18.94 -6.41
N ASP A 96 -1.02 -19.30 -7.61
CA ASP A 96 -0.33 -18.93 -8.86
C ASP A 96 -0.58 -17.45 -9.21
N LEU A 97 0.17 -16.57 -8.55
CA LEU A 97 0.08 -15.11 -8.70
C LEU A 97 1.47 -14.53 -8.98
N PRO A 98 1.96 -14.57 -10.25
CA PRO A 98 3.34 -14.20 -10.60
C PRO A 98 3.77 -12.81 -10.13
N SER A 99 2.88 -11.83 -10.27
CA SER A 99 3.10 -10.46 -9.80
C SER A 99 3.28 -10.38 -8.28
N LEU A 100 2.56 -11.21 -7.53
CA LEU A 100 2.63 -11.26 -6.06
C LEU A 100 3.85 -12.05 -5.58
N HIS A 101 4.28 -13.08 -6.32
CA HIS A 101 5.53 -13.80 -6.03
C HIS A 101 6.76 -12.90 -6.11
N THR A 102 6.80 -11.97 -7.07
CA THR A 102 7.91 -11.01 -7.17
C THR A 102 7.98 -10.10 -5.95
N LEU A 103 6.82 -9.65 -5.45
CA LEU A 103 6.74 -8.90 -4.19
C LEU A 103 7.18 -9.77 -3.00
N ALA A 104 6.68 -11.01 -2.91
CA ALA A 104 7.03 -11.95 -1.84
C ALA A 104 8.54 -12.22 -1.80
N ALA A 105 9.19 -12.41 -2.95
CA ALA A 105 10.64 -12.57 -3.04
C ALA A 105 11.40 -11.32 -2.58
N GLY A 106 10.86 -10.12 -2.83
CA GLY A 106 11.40 -8.88 -2.29
C GLY A 106 11.28 -8.80 -0.76
N ILE A 107 10.11 -9.13 -0.24
CA ILE A 107 9.82 -9.17 1.20
C ILE A 107 10.72 -10.19 1.90
N ASP A 108 10.91 -11.36 1.30
CA ASP A 108 11.72 -12.45 1.86
C ASP A 108 13.21 -12.07 1.98
N ARG A 109 13.74 -11.34 1.00
CA ARG A 109 15.11 -10.78 1.07
C ARG A 109 15.31 -9.80 2.24
N ASP A 110 14.26 -9.05 2.57
CA ASP A 110 14.27 -8.05 3.66
C ASP A 110 13.51 -8.54 4.91
N ARG A 111 13.36 -9.86 5.09
CA ARG A 111 12.46 -10.49 6.08
C ARG A 111 12.69 -9.96 7.50
N ASP A 112 13.92 -9.97 7.99
CA ASP A 112 14.22 -9.56 9.37
C ASP A 112 13.91 -8.08 9.60
N ALA A 113 14.21 -7.23 8.61
CA ALA A 113 13.92 -5.80 8.66
C ALA A 113 12.41 -5.55 8.66
N LEU A 114 11.64 -6.34 7.90
CA LEU A 114 10.18 -6.24 7.87
C LEU A 114 9.52 -6.77 9.13
N ILE A 115 9.98 -7.90 9.69
CA ILE A 115 9.51 -8.41 10.98
C ILE A 115 9.77 -7.35 12.06
N ALA A 116 10.97 -6.77 12.11
CA ALA A 116 11.29 -5.69 13.04
C ALA A 116 10.41 -4.45 12.79
N GLY A 117 10.21 -4.06 11.53
CA GLY A 117 9.36 -2.92 11.16
C GLY A 117 7.87 -3.11 11.47
N LEU A 118 7.39 -4.35 11.45
CA LEU A 118 6.03 -4.73 11.83
C LEU A 118 5.86 -4.77 13.35
N THR A 119 6.86 -5.27 14.09
CA THR A 119 6.74 -5.56 15.52
C THR A 119 7.10 -4.37 16.40
N LEU A 120 8.14 -3.62 16.03
CA LEU A 120 8.66 -2.55 16.88
C LEU A 120 7.76 -1.31 16.84
N PRO A 121 7.72 -0.52 17.94
CA PRO A 121 6.92 0.70 17.97
C PRO A 121 7.52 1.86 17.15
N TRP A 122 8.72 1.68 16.59
CA TRP A 122 9.45 2.71 15.88
C TRP A 122 8.94 2.89 14.45
N SER A 123 8.79 4.14 14.02
CA SER A 123 8.44 4.47 12.63
C SER A 123 9.46 5.40 12.01
N SER A 124 9.67 5.27 10.71
CA SER A 124 10.54 6.17 9.94
C SER A 124 9.88 7.52 9.61
N GLY A 125 8.70 7.83 10.16
CA GLY A 125 7.91 9.01 9.78
C GLY A 125 8.64 10.34 9.98
N VAL A 126 9.24 10.54 11.16
CA VAL A 126 10.00 11.76 11.49
C VAL A 126 11.23 11.91 10.59
N VAL A 127 11.98 10.82 10.40
CA VAL A 127 13.16 10.79 9.54
C VAL A 127 12.78 11.10 8.08
N LYS A 128 11.69 10.50 7.58
CA LYS A 128 11.15 10.80 6.24
C LYS A 128 10.74 12.26 6.11
N GLY A 129 10.14 12.85 7.13
CA GLY A 129 9.81 14.27 7.18
C GLY A 129 11.04 15.17 7.04
N HIS A 130 12.11 14.87 7.80
CA HIS A 130 13.39 15.59 7.68
C HIS A 130 14.02 15.44 6.30
N VAL A 131 14.05 14.21 5.75
CA VAL A 131 14.56 13.97 4.39
C VAL A 131 13.74 14.74 3.36
N ASN A 132 12.42 14.80 3.50
CA ASN A 132 11.56 15.56 2.58
C ASN A 132 11.84 17.06 2.66
N ARG A 133 12.02 17.63 3.86
CA ARG A 133 12.41 19.04 4.05
C ARG A 133 13.75 19.35 3.40
N ILE A 134 14.75 18.48 3.56
CA ILE A 134 16.06 18.63 2.91
C ILE A 134 15.92 18.54 1.39
N LYS A 135 15.14 17.59 0.86
CA LYS A 135 14.86 17.47 -0.57
C LYS A 135 14.17 18.72 -1.12
N MET A 136 13.21 19.29 -0.40
CA MET A 136 12.54 20.55 -0.76
C MET A 136 13.55 21.70 -0.82
N LEU A 137 14.40 21.87 0.20
CA LEU A 137 15.44 22.90 0.21
C LEU A 137 16.40 22.75 -0.98
N LYS A 138 16.79 21.52 -1.33
CA LYS A 138 17.62 21.25 -2.51
C LYS A 138 16.89 21.59 -3.82
N ARG A 139 15.58 21.32 -3.93
CA ARG A 139 14.74 21.65 -5.10
C ARG A 139 14.56 23.15 -5.30
N GLN A 140 14.37 23.91 -4.22
CA GLN A 140 14.32 25.39 -4.27
C GLN A 140 15.61 26.01 -4.82
N MET A 141 16.71 25.25 -4.80
CA MET A 141 18.02 25.68 -5.28
C MET A 141 18.38 25.06 -6.63
N PHE A 142 17.39 24.51 -7.35
CA PHE A 142 17.55 23.87 -8.65
C PHE A 142 18.66 22.80 -8.66
N GLY A 143 18.84 22.09 -7.54
CA GLY A 143 19.87 21.05 -7.41
C GLY A 143 21.29 21.55 -7.15
N ARG A 144 21.54 22.86 -7.16
CA ARG A 144 22.88 23.48 -7.01
C ARG A 144 23.42 23.49 -5.57
N ALA A 145 22.64 22.97 -4.62
CA ALA A 145 23.02 22.95 -3.22
C ALA A 145 23.86 21.71 -2.88
N GLY A 146 25.17 21.90 -2.70
CA GLY A 146 26.08 20.92 -2.08
C GLY A 146 25.88 20.82 -0.56
N CYS A 147 26.50 19.84 0.09
CA CYS A 147 26.30 19.56 1.51
C CYS A 147 26.55 20.76 2.43
N ALA A 148 27.61 21.53 2.20
CA ALA A 148 27.91 22.72 3.01
C ALA A 148 26.80 23.78 2.94
N LEU A 149 26.26 24.01 1.74
CA LEU A 149 25.19 24.99 1.50
C LEU A 149 23.85 24.52 2.06
N LEU A 150 23.54 23.24 1.92
CA LEU A 150 22.37 22.62 2.55
C LEU A 150 22.43 22.71 4.07
N ARG A 151 23.59 22.42 4.68
CA ARG A 151 23.79 22.53 6.14
C ARG A 151 23.50 23.94 6.64
N LYS A 152 24.05 24.96 5.98
CA LYS A 152 23.79 26.38 6.32
C LYS A 152 22.30 26.72 6.22
N ARG A 153 21.60 26.29 5.15
CA ARG A 153 20.16 26.53 5.01
C ARG A 153 19.31 25.80 6.03
N VAL A 154 19.64 24.54 6.35
CA VAL A 154 18.91 23.78 7.37
C VAL A 154 19.02 24.49 8.72
N LEU A 155 20.24 24.87 9.13
CA LEU A 155 20.48 25.60 10.38
C LEU A 155 19.71 26.92 10.43
N MET A 156 19.77 27.74 9.36
CA MET A 156 19.02 29.00 9.28
C MET A 156 17.50 28.81 9.31
N SER A 157 16.99 27.74 8.68
CA SER A 157 15.57 27.42 8.67
C SER A 157 15.07 26.88 10.02
N TRP A 158 15.99 26.45 10.89
CA TRP A 158 15.69 25.93 12.21
C TRP A 158 15.73 27.05 13.26
N SER A 159 16.71 27.95 13.18
CA SER A 159 16.86 29.11 14.07
C SER A 159 15.75 30.16 13.90
N SER A 160 15.19 30.31 12.70
CA SER A 160 14.07 31.21 12.43
C SER A 160 12.72 30.72 12.98
N THR A 161 12.61 29.44 13.38
CA THR A 161 11.38 28.89 13.99
C THR A 161 11.37 29.00 15.53
N THR A 162 12.48 29.41 16.15
CA THR A 162 12.60 29.51 17.63
C THR A 162 12.00 30.80 18.20
N GLY A 163 11.59 31.76 17.37
CA GLY A 163 10.85 32.96 17.78
C GLY A 163 9.35 32.82 17.48
N GLY A 164 8.61 32.03 18.25
CA GLY A 164 7.15 31.93 18.10
C GLY A 164 6.59 30.64 18.67
N THR A 165 6.04 30.71 19.88
CA THR A 165 5.33 29.66 20.61
C THR A 165 4.28 28.94 19.74
N ARG A 166 4.61 27.76 19.22
CA ARG A 166 3.68 26.63 18.98
C ARG A 166 4.42 25.36 18.47
N TRP A 167 5.38 24.80 19.19
CA TRP A 167 5.80 23.39 18.96
C TRP A 167 6.34 22.68 20.22
N GLN A 168 6.00 23.16 21.42
CA GLN A 168 6.10 22.35 22.64
C GLN A 168 4.72 21.78 22.99
N LEU A 169 4.24 20.79 22.25
CA LEU A 169 3.24 19.85 22.77
C LEU A 169 3.10 18.60 21.88
N HIS A 170 4.08 17.69 21.92
CA HIS A 170 3.81 16.24 22.02
C HIS A 170 5.11 15.41 22.23
N GLN A 171 5.88 15.76 23.26
CA GLN A 171 6.82 14.83 23.91
C GLN A 171 6.32 14.45 25.32
N ARG A 172 5.01 14.24 25.47
CA ARG A 172 4.45 13.56 26.64
C ARG A 172 4.30 12.08 26.30
N MET A 173 5.20 11.29 26.89
CA MET A 173 4.96 9.96 27.45
C MET A 173 3.82 9.15 26.80
N CYS A 174 4.18 8.09 26.07
CA CYS A 174 3.38 6.88 26.08
C CYS A 174 3.32 6.36 27.53
N LYS A 175 2.29 6.76 28.27
CA LYS A 175 1.88 6.05 29.49
C LYS A 175 1.30 4.69 29.07
N PRO A 176 1.72 3.57 29.66
CA PRO A 176 1.01 2.31 29.52
C PRO A 176 -0.33 2.44 30.23
N SER A 177 -1.42 2.44 29.46
CA SER A 177 -2.74 2.13 29.97
C SER A 177 -2.81 0.63 30.25
N HIS A 178 -2.58 0.24 31.50
CA HIS A 178 -2.94 -1.09 32.00
C HIS A 178 -3.79 -0.95 33.26
N PRO A 179 -5.06 -1.42 33.27
CA PRO A 179 -5.90 -1.37 34.45
C PRO A 179 -5.87 -2.72 35.18
N LYS A 180 -5.28 -2.76 36.38
CA LYS A 180 -5.36 -3.77 37.47
C LYS A 180 -4.04 -3.65 38.27
N CYS A 181 -3.95 -3.50 39.59
CA CYS A 181 -4.83 -3.87 40.68
C CYS A 181 -4.72 -2.86 41.84
N ARG A 182 -5.86 -2.71 42.50
CA ARG A 182 -6.10 -2.03 43.77
C ARG A 182 -5.26 -2.60 44.92
N ARG A 183 -4.86 -1.69 45.83
CA ARG A 183 -4.81 -1.84 47.30
C ARG A 183 -3.82 -2.85 47.93
N ARG A 184 -2.84 -2.34 48.66
CA ARG A 184 -2.79 -2.28 50.15
C ARG A 184 -1.36 -1.95 50.59
N ARG A 185 -1.21 -0.83 51.30
CA ARG A 185 -0.15 -0.63 52.30
C ARG A 185 -0.72 -1.03 53.66
N PRO A 186 0.14 -1.48 54.58
CA PRO A 186 0.47 -0.62 55.73
C PRO A 186 1.71 0.21 55.43
#